data_AF-A0A218ZRT5-F1
#
_entry.id   AF-A0A218ZRT5-F1
#
_cell.length_a   1.000
_cell.length_b   1.000
_cell.length_c   1.000
_cell.angle_alpha   90.00
_cell.angle_beta   90.00
_cell.angle_gamma   90.00
#
_symmetry.space_group_name_H-M   'P 1'
#
loop_
_entity.id
_entity.type
_entity.pdbx_description
1 polymer ?
#
loop_
_entity_poly.entity_id
_entity_poly.type
_entity_poly.pdbx_seq_one_letter_code
_entity_poly.pdbx_strand_id
1 'polypeptide(L)'
;METVCELCNGTGTTKDDNGHTDICPRCLGLGTVKVEESEDQKVEFAKRLKTRRPLVTATYILVIVMLLYYLIFILADFTYHFSLTAFIIILILGHTISVGGYILYVLWISFHGNGENLSV
;
A
#
# COMPACT_ATOMS: atom_id res chain seq x y z
N MET A 1 -2.60 17.55 1.75
CA MET A 1 -3.81 17.67 2.61
C MET A 1 -4.45 19.03 2.37
N GLU A 2 -5.76 19.13 2.49
CA GLU A 2 -6.49 20.41 2.43
C GLU A 2 -6.88 20.81 3.85
N THR A 3 -6.63 22.06 4.23
CA THR A 3 -7.05 22.59 5.53
C THR A 3 -8.14 23.63 5.36
N VAL A 4 -8.97 23.79 6.39
CA VAL A 4 -10.05 24.77 6.39
C VAL A 4 -9.46 26.16 6.26
N CYS A 5 -9.97 26.96 5.33
CA CYS A 5 -9.55 28.33 5.15
C CYS A 5 -9.98 29.16 6.36
N GLU A 6 -9.02 29.57 7.19
CA GLU A 6 -9.26 30.33 8.43
C GLU A 6 -9.91 31.69 8.17
N LEU A 7 -9.73 32.27 6.98
CA LEU A 7 -10.29 33.58 6.64
C LEU A 7 -11.81 33.55 6.49
N CYS A 8 -12.36 32.42 6.03
CA CYS A 8 -13.81 32.24 5.84
C CYS A 8 -14.38 31.11 6.70
N ASN A 9 -13.59 30.53 7.60
CA ASN A 9 -13.93 29.36 8.40
C ASN A 9 -14.60 28.22 7.61
N GLY A 10 -14.13 27.97 6.37
CA GLY A 10 -14.67 26.89 5.54
C GLY A 10 -15.89 27.23 4.71
N THR A 11 -16.46 28.43 4.84
CA THR A 11 -17.68 28.81 4.10
C THR A 11 -17.44 29.16 2.64
N GLY A 12 -16.19 29.47 2.25
CA GLY A 12 -15.86 29.92 0.89
C GLY A 12 -16.21 31.38 0.61
N THR A 13 -16.86 32.07 1.54
CA THR A 13 -17.34 33.45 1.37
C THR A 13 -16.93 34.35 2.53
N THR A 14 -16.70 35.63 2.26
CA THR A 14 -16.42 36.66 3.26
C THR A 14 -17.43 37.80 3.10
N LYS A 15 -17.81 38.46 4.20
CA LYS A 15 -18.67 39.65 4.13
C LYS A 15 -17.81 40.91 4.08
N ASP A 16 -18.15 41.84 3.19
CA ASP A 16 -17.56 43.17 3.16
C ASP A 16 -18.16 44.08 4.27
N ASP A 17 -17.57 45.26 4.47
CA ASP A 17 -18.01 46.23 5.48
C ASP A 17 -19.42 46.78 5.23
N ASN A 18 -19.95 46.58 4.02
CA ASN A 18 -21.28 46.98 3.60
C ASN A 18 -22.31 45.84 3.72
N GLY A 19 -21.89 44.67 4.20
CA GLY A 19 -22.73 43.49 4.41
C GLY A 19 -22.97 42.63 3.16
N HIS A 20 -22.32 42.93 2.03
CA HIS A 20 -22.34 42.10 0.84
C HIS A 20 -21.47 40.85 1.04
N THR A 21 -21.94 39.73 0.49
CA THR A 21 -21.23 38.45 0.58
C THR A 21 -20.43 38.26 -0.70
N ASP A 22 -19.10 38.24 -0.56
CA ASP A 22 -18.16 38.06 -1.64
C ASP A 22 -17.42 36.73 -1.53
N ILE A 23 -16.82 36.30 -2.64
CA ILE A 23 -15.99 35.10 -2.69
C ILE A 23 -14.73 35.35 -1.85
N CYS A 24 -14.42 34.41 -0.95
CA CYS A 24 -13.23 34.51 -0.11
C CYS A 24 -11.97 34.52 -0.99
N PRO A 25 -11.16 35.60 -0.97
CA PRO A 25 -10.01 35.73 -1.88
C PRO A 25 -8.87 34.75 -1.56
N ARG A 26 -8.84 34.21 -0.33
CA ARG A 26 -7.79 33.28 0.14
C ARG A 26 -8.03 31.83 -0.32
N CYS A 27 -9.29 31.41 -0.45
CA CYS A 27 -9.64 30.05 -0.90
C CYS A 27 -10.41 30.03 -2.23
N LEU A 28 -10.63 31.20 -2.84
CA LEU A 28 -11.31 31.35 -4.14
C LEU A 28 -12.69 30.65 -4.17
N GLY A 29 -13.42 30.65 -3.05
CA GLY A 29 -14.74 30.02 -2.95
C GLY A 29 -14.75 28.55 -2.53
N LEU A 30 -13.58 27.91 -2.39
CA LEU A 30 -13.49 26.48 -2.09
C LEU A 30 -13.70 26.14 -0.61
N GLY A 31 -13.52 27.12 0.29
CA GLY A 31 -13.58 26.89 1.74
C GLY A 31 -12.35 26.18 2.32
N THR A 32 -11.53 25.56 1.48
CA THR A 32 -10.27 24.92 1.87
C THR A 32 -9.08 25.53 1.14
N VAL A 33 -7.89 25.43 1.75
CA VAL A 33 -6.61 25.80 1.12
C VAL A 33 -5.72 24.55 1.06
N LYS A 34 -5.04 24.37 -0.08
CA LYS A 34 -4.03 23.33 -0.20
C LYS A 34 -2.82 23.74 0.61
N VAL A 35 -2.50 22.96 1.63
CA VAL A 35 -1.23 23.09 2.34
C VAL A 35 -0.18 22.40 1.49
N GLU A 36 0.82 23.16 1.03
CA GLU A 36 2.02 22.55 0.45
C GLU A 36 2.63 21.63 1.52
N GLU A 37 2.74 20.35 1.20
CA GLU A 37 3.32 19.36 2.11
C GLU A 37 4.71 19.81 2.53
N SER A 38 4.89 20.03 3.84
CA SER A 38 6.18 20.36 4.42
C SER A 38 7.19 19.25 4.12
N GLU A 39 8.46 19.60 3.91
CA GLU A 39 9.52 18.62 3.65
C GLU A 39 9.58 17.53 4.73
N ASP A 40 9.29 17.89 5.99
CA ASP A 40 9.23 16.95 7.12
C ASP A 40 8.15 15.86 6.94
N GLN A 41 6.97 16.21 6.41
CA GLN A 41 5.93 15.20 6.11
C GLN A 41 6.37 14.28 4.96
N LYS A 42 7.04 14.81 3.94
CA LYS A 42 7.57 13.99 2.83
C LYS A 42 8.65 13.03 3.32
N VAL A 43 9.51 13.45 4.25
CA VAL A 43 10.52 12.58 4.86
C VAL A 43 9.88 11.48 5.71
N GLU A 44 8.83 11.78 6.49
CA GLU A 44 8.12 10.77 7.26
C GLU A 44 7.37 9.76 6.37
N PHE A 45 6.71 10.23 5.31
CA PHE A 45 6.08 9.37 4.30
C PHE A 45 7.12 8.51 3.56
N ALA A 46 8.27 9.08 3.18
CA ALA A 46 9.36 8.35 2.54
C ALA A 46 9.96 7.27 3.46
N LYS A 47 10.08 7.55 4.76
CA LYS A 47 10.55 6.61 5.78
C LYS A 47 9.55 5.45 5.95
N ARG A 48 8.25 5.74 6.03
CA ARG A 48 7.18 4.72 6.09
C ARG A 48 7.11 3.87 4.81
N LEU A 49 7.32 4.48 3.64
CA LEU A 49 7.40 3.77 2.36
C LEU A 49 8.62 2.86 2.28
N LYS A 50 9.79 3.32 2.76
CA LYS A 50 11.03 2.52 2.77
C LYS A 50 10.90 1.26 3.63
N THR A 51 10.24 1.34 4.78
CA THR A 51 9.97 0.17 5.64
C THR A 51 8.98 -0.81 5.02
N ARG A 52 8.02 -0.35 4.21
CA ARG A 52 7.03 -1.25 3.57
C ARG A 52 7.48 -1.85 2.24
N ARG A 53 8.48 -1.28 1.58
CA ARG A 53 9.02 -1.78 0.31
C ARG A 53 9.34 -3.28 0.29
N PRO A 54 10.09 -3.86 1.27
CA PRO A 54 10.42 -5.28 1.20
C PRO A 54 9.20 -6.19 1.31
N LEU A 55 8.18 -5.81 2.09
CA LEU A 55 6.94 -6.57 2.23
C LEU A 55 6.07 -6.51 0.96
N VAL A 56 5.99 -5.33 0.33
CA VAL A 56 5.27 -5.16 -0.95
C VAL A 56 5.96 -5.97 -2.05
N THR A 57 7.29 -5.88 -2.14
CA THR A 57 8.07 -6.67 -3.12
C THR A 57 7.92 -8.17 -2.89
N ALA A 58 8.01 -8.64 -1.64
CA ALA A 58 7.84 -10.06 -1.32
C ALA A 58 6.45 -10.58 -1.67
N THR A 59 5.41 -9.78 -1.42
CA THR A 59 4.02 -10.13 -1.77
C THR A 59 3.85 -10.21 -3.29
N TYR A 60 4.44 -9.28 -4.04
CA TYR A 60 4.42 -9.32 -5.51
C TYR A 60 5.13 -10.56 -6.06
N ILE A 61 6.30 -10.92 -5.49
CA ILE A 61 7.01 -12.15 -5.85
C ILE A 61 6.16 -13.39 -5.57
N LEU A 62 5.50 -13.47 -4.40
CA LEU A 62 4.61 -14.59 -4.07
C LEU A 62 3.49 -14.76 -5.09
N VAL A 63 2.85 -13.66 -5.49
CA VAL A 63 1.76 -13.68 -6.48
C VAL A 63 2.27 -14.20 -7.83
N ILE A 64 3.44 -13.73 -8.28
CA ILE A 64 4.05 -14.21 -9.53
C ILE A 64 4.36 -15.71 -9.45
N VAL A 65 4.99 -16.15 -8.36
CA VAL A 65 5.35 -17.57 -8.17
C VAL A 65 4.09 -18.45 -8.16
N MET A 66 3.04 -18.03 -7.46
CA MET A 66 1.76 -18.74 -7.46
C MET A 66 1.13 -18.79 -8.85
N LEU A 67 1.12 -17.67 -9.59
CA LEU A 67 0.58 -17.62 -10.93
C LEU A 67 1.33 -18.55 -11.89
N LEU A 68 2.68 -18.55 -11.84
CA LEU A 68 3.50 -19.48 -12.63
C LEU A 68 3.26 -20.94 -12.24
N TYR A 69 3.17 -21.24 -10.95
CA TYR A 69 2.84 -22.56 -10.43
C TYR A 69 1.51 -23.07 -11.01
N TYR A 70 0.47 -22.25 -10.97
CA TYR A 70 -0.85 -22.62 -11.51
C TYR A 70 -0.84 -22.81 -13.03
N LEU A 71 -0.12 -21.96 -13.78
CA LEU A 71 0.00 -22.11 -15.22
C LEU A 71 0.68 -23.44 -15.60
N ILE A 72 1.79 -23.76 -14.94
CA ILE A 72 2.50 -25.03 -15.15
C ILE A 72 1.60 -26.21 -14.76
N PHE A 73 0.89 -26.11 -13.64
CA PHE A 73 0.00 -27.16 -13.17
C PHE A 73 -1.15 -27.44 -14.14
N ILE A 74 -1.79 -26.40 -14.68
CA ILE A 74 -2.86 -26.54 -15.69
C ILE A 74 -2.32 -27.17 -16.98
N LEU A 75 -1.15 -26.73 -17.45
CA LEU A 75 -0.51 -27.32 -18.64
C LEU A 75 -0.15 -28.79 -18.43
N ALA A 76 0.33 -29.14 -17.23
CA ALA A 76 0.64 -30.51 -16.87
C ALA A 76 -0.64 -31.36 -16.78
N ASP A 77 -1.71 -30.87 -16.18
CA ASP A 77 -2.99 -31.58 -16.12
C ASP A 77 -3.57 -31.85 -17.52
N PHE A 78 -3.49 -30.85 -18.41
CA PHE A 78 -3.93 -31.02 -19.80
C PHE A 78 -3.10 -32.07 -20.57
N THR A 79 -1.82 -32.21 -20.24
CA THR A 79 -0.91 -33.13 -20.94
C THR A 79 -0.93 -34.55 -20.36
N TYR A 80 -1.01 -34.67 -19.02
CA TYR A 80 -0.86 -35.93 -18.30
C TYR A 80 -2.16 -36.50 -17.76
N HIS A 81 -3.27 -35.74 -17.82
CA HIS A 81 -4.60 -36.11 -17.33
C HIS A 81 -4.56 -36.68 -15.91
N PHE A 82 -4.19 -35.84 -14.94
CA PHE A 82 -4.04 -36.31 -13.57
C PHE A 82 -5.37 -36.81 -13.00
N SER A 83 -5.30 -37.81 -12.13
CA SER A 83 -6.46 -38.23 -11.34
C SER A 83 -6.83 -37.14 -10.33
N LEU A 84 -8.11 -37.05 -9.98
CA LEU A 84 -8.63 -36.06 -9.03
C LEU A 84 -7.88 -36.09 -7.68
N THR A 85 -7.48 -37.28 -7.22
CA THR A 85 -6.68 -37.44 -6.00
C THR A 85 -5.29 -36.81 -6.15
N ALA A 86 -4.59 -37.08 -7.26
CA ALA A 86 -3.28 -36.50 -7.53
C ALA A 86 -3.36 -34.97 -7.67
N PHE A 87 -4.42 -34.48 -8.33
CA PHE A 87 -4.70 -33.05 -8.47
C PHE A 87 -4.78 -32.36 -7.10
N ILE A 88 -5.59 -32.90 -6.18
CA ILE A 88 -5.77 -32.33 -4.83
C ILE A 88 -4.45 -32.34 -4.05
N ILE A 89 -3.71 -33.44 -4.09
CA ILE A 89 -2.44 -33.57 -3.35
C ILE A 89 -1.42 -32.54 -3.84
N ILE A 90 -1.24 -32.42 -5.16
CA ILE A 90 -0.28 -31.47 -5.76
C ILE A 90 -0.68 -30.03 -5.43
N LEU A 91 -1.98 -29.72 -5.48
CA LEU A 91 -2.51 -28.39 -5.16
C LEU A 91 -2.21 -28.01 -3.71
N ILE A 92 -2.51 -28.90 -2.76
CA ILE A 92 -2.27 -28.65 -1.33
C ILE A 92 -0.77 -28.51 -1.04
N LEU A 93 0.05 -29.40 -1.59
CA LEU A 93 1.51 -29.36 -1.39
C LEU A 93 2.12 -28.05 -1.92
N GLY A 94 1.75 -27.64 -3.15
CA GLY A 94 2.27 -26.41 -3.76
C GLY A 94 1.92 -25.16 -2.95
N HIS A 95 0.69 -25.07 -2.45
CA HIS A 95 0.26 -23.97 -1.58
C HIS A 95 0.97 -23.96 -0.25
N THR A 96 1.07 -25.12 0.40
CA THR A 96 1.69 -25.23 1.72
C THR A 96 3.15 -24.79 1.66
N ILE A 97 3.90 -25.21 0.64
CA ILE A 97 5.30 -24.81 0.44
C ILE A 97 5.42 -23.31 0.18
N SER A 98 4.54 -22.76 -0.64
CA SER A 98 4.63 -21.36 -1.09
C SER A 98 4.22 -20.38 0.02
N VAL A 99 3.10 -20.66 0.69
CA VAL A 99 2.62 -19.88 1.84
C VAL A 99 3.55 -20.05 3.03
N GLY A 100 4.00 -21.28 3.32
CA GLY A 100 4.96 -21.55 4.38
C GLY A 100 6.28 -20.83 4.16
N GLY A 101 6.82 -20.87 2.93
CA GLY A 101 8.03 -20.14 2.55
C GLY A 101 7.87 -18.62 2.69
N TYR A 102 6.71 -18.07 2.30
CA TYR A 102 6.42 -16.65 2.48
C TYR A 102 6.38 -16.25 3.96
N ILE A 103 5.70 -17.02 4.81
CA ILE A 103 5.63 -16.74 6.25
C ILE A 103 7.03 -16.79 6.87
N LEU A 104 7.83 -17.82 6.54
CA LEU A 104 9.21 -17.91 7.02
C LEU A 104 10.07 -16.75 6.55
N TYR A 105 9.92 -16.31 5.29
CA TYR A 105 10.62 -15.15 4.76
C TYR A 105 10.24 -13.86 5.50
N VAL A 106 8.94 -13.63 5.75
CA VAL A 106 8.44 -12.47 6.49
C VAL A 106 8.94 -12.50 7.94
N LEU A 107 8.96 -13.67 8.59
CA LEU A 107 9.53 -13.80 9.93
C LEU A 107 11.03 -13.52 9.92
N TRP A 108 11.77 -14.08 8.96
CA TRP A 108 13.22 -13.87 8.82
C TRP A 108 13.56 -12.38 8.71
N ILE A 109 12.89 -11.65 7.82
CA ILE A 109 13.12 -10.22 7.64
C ILE A 109 12.67 -9.41 8.86
N SER A 110 11.62 -9.83 9.57
CA SER A 110 11.19 -9.19 10.81
C SER A 110 12.21 -9.37 11.94
N PHE A 111 12.87 -10.53 12.03
CA PHE A 111 13.90 -10.80 13.04
C PHE A 111 15.24 -10.10 12.70
N HIS A 112 15.67 -10.13 11.44
CA HIS A 112 16.97 -9.56 11.04
C HIS A 112 16.90 -8.05 10.77
N GLY A 113 15.78 -7.52 10.27
CA GLY A 113 15.61 -6.08 10.02
C GLY A 113 15.50 -5.24 11.30
N ASN A 114 15.29 -5.86 12.47
CA ASN A 114 15.22 -5.16 13.76
C ASN A 114 16.60 -4.91 14.39
N GLY A 115 17.65 -5.58 13.90
CA GLY A 115 19.02 -5.42 14.40
C GLY A 115 19.73 -4.13 13.96
N GLU A 116 19.30 -3.51 12.86
CA GLU A 116 19.92 -2.28 12.32
C GLU A 116 19.36 -0.99 12.95
N ASN A 117 18.30 -1.06 13.76
CA ASN A 117 17.68 0.11 14.40
C ASN A 117 18.08 0.30 15.88
N LEU A 118 19.02 -0.50 16.40
CA LEU A 118 19.48 -0.47 17.80
C LEU A 118 20.88 0.15 17.98
N SER A 119 21.45 0.75 16.93
CA SER A 119 22.71 1.48 16.98
C SER A 119 22.53 2.92 16.50
N VAL A 120 21.75 3.72 17.24
CA VAL A 120 21.86 5.19 17.27
C VAL A 120 21.73 5.63 18.72
#